data_AF-X1AMA8-F1
#
_entry.id   AF-X1AMA8-F1
#
_cell.length_a   1.000
_cell.length_b   1.000
_cell.length_c   1.000
_cell.angle_alpha   90.00
_cell.angle_beta   90.00
_cell.angle_gamma   90.00
#
_symmetry.space_group_name_H-M   'P 1'
#
loop_
_entity.id
_entity.type
_entity.pdbx_description
1 polymer ?
#
loop_
_entity_poly.entity_id
_entity_poly.type
_entity_poly.pdbx_seq_one_letter_code
_entity_poly.pdbx_strand_id
1 'polypeptide(L)'
;MAPNPTITSVTWPGSPKEEGQRLRTDISYRNDGTDGELFSRVVDDRGVVLDSFVSSVAAGEICTDSVRFYMPAHDVTIYAQVGVGSTVTSEKGPKTIYLSEPTPTPHIDSVTIKAPSSAEKNVSFTLSGTVKDQYGSGMRNVSVKLYDNGSYFGTETTNSVGAYSKTRSIGIVGIHELA
;
A
#
# COMPACT_ATOMS: atom_id res chain seq x y z
N MET A 1 18.29 -1.91 40.66
CA MET A 1 18.43 -2.23 39.22
C MET A 1 17.18 -1.72 38.53
N ALA A 2 17.20 -1.52 37.21
CA ALA A 2 16.01 -1.10 36.46
C ALA A 2 15.30 -2.34 35.88
N PRO A 3 14.02 -2.25 35.47
CA PRO A 3 13.40 -3.31 34.70
C PRO A 3 14.17 -3.53 33.38
N ASN A 4 14.05 -4.72 32.80
CA ASN A 4 14.72 -5.08 31.55
C ASN A 4 13.76 -5.86 30.63
N PRO A 5 12.92 -5.15 29.85
CA PRO A 5 11.90 -5.79 29.03
C PRO A 5 12.47 -6.37 27.74
N THR A 6 12.05 -7.59 27.44
CA THR A 6 12.20 -8.22 26.13
C THR A 6 10.83 -8.54 25.56
N ILE A 7 10.54 -8.11 24.31
CA ILE A 7 9.30 -8.50 23.61
C ILE A 7 9.36 -10.01 23.33
N THR A 8 8.41 -10.77 23.88
CA THR A 8 8.33 -12.22 23.69
C THR A 8 7.39 -12.62 22.56
N SER A 9 6.29 -11.88 22.37
CA SER A 9 5.35 -12.15 21.27
C SER A 9 4.58 -10.89 20.86
N VAL A 10 4.07 -10.90 19.64
CA VAL A 10 3.09 -9.92 19.17
C VAL A 10 2.00 -10.66 18.41
N THR A 11 0.76 -10.53 18.87
CA THR A 11 -0.43 -11.09 18.22
C THR A 11 -1.14 -9.98 17.45
N TRP A 12 -1.23 -10.15 16.15
CA TRP A 12 -1.78 -9.16 15.22
C TRP A 12 -3.14 -9.60 14.68
N PRO A 13 -4.04 -8.66 14.34
CA PRO A 13 -5.24 -8.98 13.57
C PRO A 13 -4.83 -9.37 12.14
N GLY A 14 -5.64 -10.22 11.51
CA GLY A 14 -5.38 -10.74 10.16
C GLY A 14 -5.26 -9.65 9.09
N SER A 15 -4.56 -9.98 8.00
CA SER A 15 -4.37 -9.12 6.80
C SER A 15 -5.48 -9.33 5.76
N PRO A 16 -5.74 -8.37 4.83
CA PRO A 16 -5.09 -7.07 4.65
C PRO A 16 -5.57 -6.00 5.65
N LYS A 17 -4.80 -4.92 5.79
CA LYS A 17 -5.11 -3.78 6.65
C LYS A 17 -5.22 -2.52 5.80
N GLU A 18 -6.27 -1.75 6.01
CA GLU A 18 -6.54 -0.50 5.27
C GLU A 18 -6.15 0.73 6.11
N GLU A 19 -5.71 1.81 5.47
CA GLU A 19 -5.52 3.10 6.14
C GLU A 19 -6.81 3.52 6.88
N GLY A 20 -6.67 4.01 8.11
CA GLY A 20 -7.80 4.40 8.95
C GLY A 20 -8.57 3.23 9.55
N GLN A 21 -8.20 1.97 9.28
CA GLN A 21 -8.76 0.83 9.99
C GLN A 21 -8.32 0.85 11.46
N ARG A 22 -9.28 0.69 12.37
CA ARG A 22 -8.98 0.53 13.80
C ARG A 22 -8.46 -0.87 14.07
N LEU A 23 -7.24 -0.97 14.58
CA LEU A 23 -6.59 -2.24 14.89
C LEU A 23 -6.48 -2.46 16.40
N ARG A 24 -6.44 -3.73 16.81
CA ARG A 24 -6.02 -4.16 18.14
C ARG A 24 -4.86 -5.13 17.99
N THR A 25 -3.75 -4.90 18.68
CA THR A 25 -2.64 -5.85 18.77
C THR A 25 -2.31 -6.12 20.22
N ASP A 26 -2.05 -7.39 20.53
CA ASP A 26 -1.61 -7.80 21.86
C ASP A 26 -0.10 -8.01 21.82
N ILE A 27 0.63 -7.35 22.72
CA ILE A 27 2.09 -7.41 22.80
C ILE A 27 2.46 -8.00 24.14
N SER A 28 3.25 -9.06 24.12
CA SER A 28 3.77 -9.67 25.35
C SER A 28 5.23 -9.28 25.57
N TYR A 29 5.54 -8.92 26.82
CA TYR A 29 6.88 -8.55 27.28
C TYR A 29 7.26 -9.41 28.47
N ARG A 30 8.51 -9.86 28.53
CA ARG A 30 9.11 -10.48 29.71
C ARG A 30 10.03 -9.47 30.39
N ASN A 31 9.88 -9.27 31.69
CA ASN A 31 10.79 -8.43 32.46
C ASN A 31 11.90 -9.28 33.09
N ASP A 32 13.10 -9.24 32.54
CA ASP A 32 14.26 -9.97 33.09
C ASP A 32 15.06 -9.13 34.10
N GLY A 33 14.56 -7.94 34.46
CA GLY A 33 15.17 -7.01 35.42
C GLY A 33 14.50 -7.08 36.80
N THR A 34 14.41 -5.93 37.46
CA THR A 34 13.62 -5.76 38.70
C THR A 34 12.20 -5.30 38.41
N ASP A 35 11.33 -5.35 39.41
CA ASP A 35 10.00 -4.75 39.37
C ASP A 35 10.05 -3.29 38.86
N GLY A 36 9.08 -2.92 38.04
CA GLY A 36 8.87 -1.52 37.64
C GLY A 36 7.91 -1.35 36.48
N GLU A 37 8.02 -0.21 35.81
CA GLU A 37 7.09 0.21 34.76
C GLU A 37 7.67 0.01 33.36
N LEU A 38 6.86 -0.52 32.45
CA LEU A 38 7.13 -0.61 31.03
C LEU A 38 6.33 0.44 30.27
N PHE A 39 7.02 1.22 29.45
CA PHE A 39 6.46 2.24 28.57
C PHE A 39 6.41 1.70 27.16
N SER A 40 5.26 1.18 26.77
CA SER A 40 5.10 0.69 25.41
C SER A 40 4.58 1.79 24.51
N ARG A 41 5.15 1.85 23.32
CA ARG A 41 4.85 2.88 22.32
C ARG A 41 4.64 2.22 20.98
N VAL A 42 3.66 2.76 20.27
CA VAL A 42 3.44 2.50 18.86
C VAL A 42 3.68 3.80 18.15
N VAL A 43 4.64 3.80 17.23
CA VAL A 43 5.03 4.98 16.46
C VAL A 43 4.95 4.71 14.97
N ASP A 44 4.67 5.74 14.18
CA ASP A 44 4.87 5.65 12.73
C ASP A 44 6.37 5.76 12.34
N ASP A 45 6.66 5.62 11.05
CA ASP A 45 8.00 5.73 10.45
C ASP A 45 8.65 7.11 10.63
N ARG A 46 7.85 8.14 10.94
CA ARG A 46 8.29 9.50 11.27
C ARG A 46 8.55 9.68 12.77
N GLY A 47 8.23 8.69 13.59
CA GLY A 47 8.38 8.70 15.04
C GLY A 47 7.22 9.35 15.80
N VAL A 48 6.09 9.63 15.14
CA VAL A 48 4.86 10.12 15.80
C VAL A 48 4.27 8.99 16.63
N VAL A 49 3.99 9.25 17.91
CA VAL A 49 3.34 8.30 18.80
C VAL A 49 1.85 8.17 18.44
N LEU A 50 1.46 7.01 17.95
CA LEU A 50 0.09 6.65 17.60
C LEU A 50 -0.71 6.18 18.83
N ASP A 51 -0.05 5.46 19.73
CA ASP A 51 -0.61 5.05 21.03
C ASP A 51 0.53 4.73 22.01
N SER A 52 0.27 4.86 23.31
CA SER A 52 1.22 4.53 24.36
C SER A 52 0.53 4.13 25.65
N PHE A 53 1.14 3.20 26.38
CA PHE A 53 0.60 2.73 27.66
C PHE A 53 1.74 2.40 28.64
N VAL A 54 1.39 2.40 29.92
CA VAL A 54 2.30 2.07 31.02
C VAL A 54 1.76 0.87 31.77
N SER A 55 2.59 -0.15 31.95
CA SER A 55 2.23 -1.37 32.66
C SER A 55 3.25 -1.69 33.75
N SER A 56 2.78 -1.97 34.95
CA SER A 56 3.62 -2.47 36.03
C SER A 56 3.89 -3.96 35.82
N VAL A 57 5.14 -4.38 35.94
CA VAL A 57 5.57 -5.77 35.75
C VAL A 57 6.59 -6.16 36.82
N ALA A 58 6.37 -7.30 37.47
CA ALA A 58 7.33 -7.83 38.43
C ALA A 58 8.53 -8.50 37.72
N ALA A 59 9.63 -8.65 38.45
CA ALA A 59 10.81 -9.36 37.98
C ALA A 59 10.47 -10.81 37.60
N GLY A 60 10.87 -11.21 36.39
CA GLY A 60 10.67 -12.56 35.85
C GLY A 60 9.28 -12.82 35.26
N GLU A 61 8.35 -11.87 35.34
CA GLU A 61 6.98 -12.04 34.83
C GLU A 61 6.83 -11.65 33.36
N ILE A 62 5.77 -12.18 32.76
CA ILE A 62 5.30 -11.79 31.43
C ILE A 62 4.08 -10.89 31.60
N CYS A 63 4.14 -9.68 31.06
CA CYS A 63 3.01 -8.79 30.90
C CYS A 63 2.49 -8.88 29.46
N THR A 64 1.19 -8.74 29.25
CA THR A 64 0.60 -8.63 27.91
C THR A 64 -0.34 -7.45 27.85
N ASP A 65 -0.12 -6.60 26.87
CA ASP A 65 -0.83 -5.34 26.72
C ASP A 65 -1.49 -5.24 25.36
N SER A 66 -2.70 -4.68 25.34
CA SER A 66 -3.48 -4.48 24.12
C SER A 66 -3.41 -3.03 23.66
N VAL A 67 -2.82 -2.80 22.49
CA VAL A 67 -2.78 -1.47 21.86
C VAL A 67 -3.91 -1.32 20.87
N ARG A 68 -4.52 -0.13 20.81
CA ARG A 68 -5.52 0.20 19.81
C ARG A 68 -5.16 1.50 19.09
N PHE A 69 -4.82 1.39 17.82
CA PHE A 69 -4.48 2.52 16.98
C PHE A 69 -5.22 2.45 15.64
N TYR A 70 -5.31 3.58 14.95
CA TYR A 70 -5.75 3.63 13.56
C TYR A 70 -4.54 3.40 12.66
N MET A 71 -4.67 2.50 11.68
CA MET A 71 -3.59 2.21 10.74
C MET A 71 -3.23 3.47 9.96
N PRO A 72 -1.99 3.99 10.04
CA PRO A 72 -1.58 5.13 9.24
C PRO A 72 -1.24 4.70 7.80
N ALA A 73 -1.05 5.67 6.90
CA ALA A 73 -0.51 5.47 5.54
C ALA A 73 0.98 5.03 5.52
N HIS A 74 1.55 4.71 6.67
CA HIS A 74 2.99 4.51 6.86
C HIS A 74 3.29 3.29 7.71
N ASP A 75 4.55 2.86 7.68
CA ASP A 75 5.03 1.78 8.52
C ASP A 75 4.90 2.14 10.01
N VAL A 76 4.58 1.14 10.83
CA VAL A 76 4.37 1.31 12.28
C VAL A 76 5.37 0.47 13.05
N THR A 77 6.17 1.11 13.89
CA THR A 77 7.09 0.46 14.81
C THR A 77 6.47 0.34 16.20
N ILE A 78 6.53 -0.86 16.79
CA ILE A 78 6.12 -1.12 18.16
C ILE A 78 7.34 -1.42 19.01
N TYR A 79 7.53 -0.70 20.11
CA TYR A 79 8.61 -0.99 21.05
C TYR A 79 8.19 -0.70 22.50
N ALA A 80 8.86 -1.35 23.46
CA ALA A 80 8.81 -0.95 24.86
C ALA A 80 10.09 -0.23 25.26
N GLN A 81 9.96 0.74 26.14
CA GLN A 81 11.04 1.38 26.85
C GLN A 81 10.87 1.13 28.34
N VAL A 82 11.97 1.21 29.07
CA VAL A 82 11.94 1.19 30.53
C VAL A 82 11.99 2.59 31.07
N GLY A 83 11.41 2.77 32.24
CA GLY A 83 11.38 4.04 32.93
C GLY A 83 11.25 3.89 34.43
N VAL A 84 11.31 5.03 35.12
CA VAL A 84 11.03 5.14 36.55
C VAL A 84 10.04 6.30 36.71
N GLY A 85 8.81 6.01 37.14
CA GLY A 85 7.71 6.97 37.01
C GLY A 85 7.53 7.38 35.55
N SER A 86 7.08 8.60 35.25
CA SER A 86 6.82 9.05 33.87
C SER A 86 8.06 9.27 32.98
N THR A 87 9.27 8.90 33.43
CA THR A 87 10.53 9.17 32.71
C THR A 87 11.07 7.91 32.05
N VAL A 88 11.20 7.96 30.72
CA VAL A 88 11.82 6.91 29.90
C VAL A 88 13.35 6.96 30.00
N THR A 89 13.99 5.82 30.25
CA THR A 89 15.45 5.68 30.45
C THR A 89 16.15 4.81 29.42
N SER A 90 15.44 4.17 28.47
CA SER A 90 16.05 3.41 27.37
C SER A 90 15.67 3.93 25.98
N GLU A 91 16.64 3.92 25.06
CA GLU A 91 16.48 4.50 23.73
C GLU A 91 15.53 3.71 22.82
N LYS A 92 15.44 2.37 22.94
CA LYS A 92 14.49 1.50 22.21
C LYS A 92 14.60 0.04 22.67
N GLY A 93 13.48 -0.63 22.96
CA GLY A 93 13.42 -2.08 23.17
C GLY A 93 13.54 -2.88 21.85
N PRO A 94 13.84 -4.19 21.90
CA PRO A 94 14.50 -4.94 20.83
C PRO A 94 13.59 -5.51 19.72
N LYS A 95 12.56 -4.78 19.27
CA LYS A 95 11.81 -5.25 18.08
C LYS A 95 11.24 -4.09 17.29
N THR A 96 11.66 -3.98 16.02
CA THR A 96 10.97 -3.18 15.01
C THR A 96 10.17 -4.14 14.16
N ILE A 97 8.86 -3.95 14.07
CA ILE A 97 8.01 -4.64 13.10
C ILE A 97 7.73 -3.59 12.02
N TYR A 98 8.02 -3.89 10.77
CA TYR A 98 7.68 -3.01 9.65
C TYR A 98 6.30 -3.41 9.12
N LEU A 99 5.48 -2.41 8.79
CA LEU A 99 4.13 -2.62 8.25
C LEU A 99 3.98 -1.81 6.98
N SER A 100 4.30 -2.40 5.83
CA SER A 100 4.00 -1.75 4.55
C SER A 100 2.50 -1.75 4.30
N GLU A 101 1.96 -0.61 3.89
CA GLU A 101 0.64 -0.52 3.28
C GLU A 101 0.58 -1.50 2.09
N PRO A 102 -0.51 -2.28 1.91
CA PRO A 102 -0.70 -2.99 0.66
C PRO A 102 -0.80 -1.94 -0.45
N THR A 103 0.17 -1.91 -1.37
CA THR A 103 0.11 -1.01 -2.53
C THR A 103 -1.28 -1.11 -3.17
N PRO A 104 -2.03 -0.01 -3.30
CA PRO A 104 -3.38 -0.05 -3.85
C PRO A 104 -3.35 -0.76 -5.19
N THR A 105 -4.24 -1.74 -5.38
CA THR A 105 -4.29 -2.54 -6.60
C THR A 105 -4.33 -1.60 -7.83
N PRO A 106 -3.41 -1.75 -8.79
CA PRO A 106 -3.44 -0.94 -10.01
C PRO A 106 -4.78 -1.09 -10.73
N HIS A 107 -5.40 0.03 -11.09
CA HIS A 107 -6.61 0.07 -11.88
C HIS A 107 -6.41 0.97 -13.10
N ILE A 108 -7.23 0.77 -14.13
CA ILE A 108 -7.16 1.60 -15.33
C ILE A 108 -7.56 3.04 -14.96
N ASP A 109 -6.65 3.98 -15.20
CA ASP A 109 -6.86 5.41 -14.95
C ASP A 109 -6.97 6.18 -16.27
N SER A 110 -6.15 5.84 -17.26
CA SER A 110 -6.19 6.50 -18.57
C SER A 110 -6.04 5.55 -19.74
N VAL A 111 -6.76 5.87 -20.82
CA VAL A 111 -6.66 5.23 -22.13
C VAL A 111 -6.50 6.33 -23.17
N THR A 112 -5.46 6.23 -24.00
CA THR A 112 -5.21 7.20 -25.08
C THR A 112 -5.29 6.51 -26.42
N ILE A 113 -5.82 7.19 -27.43
CA ILE A 113 -5.77 6.76 -28.82
C ILE A 113 -5.09 7.83 -29.68
N LYS A 114 -4.25 7.40 -30.62
CA LYS A 114 -3.58 8.23 -31.62
C LYS A 114 -3.86 7.63 -32.99
N ALA A 115 -4.37 8.47 -33.88
CA ALA A 115 -4.64 8.18 -35.27
C ALA A 115 -4.21 9.39 -36.12
N PRO A 116 -3.92 9.21 -37.42
CA PRO A 116 -3.67 10.34 -38.30
C PRO A 116 -4.93 11.21 -38.43
N SER A 117 -4.76 12.52 -38.62
CA SER A 117 -5.86 13.46 -38.84
C SER A 117 -6.56 13.28 -40.19
N SER A 118 -5.93 12.56 -41.12
CA SER A 118 -6.44 12.23 -42.45
C SER A 118 -5.80 10.94 -42.96
N ALA A 119 -6.56 10.14 -43.71
CA ALA A 119 -6.06 8.96 -44.42
C ALA A 119 -6.72 8.86 -45.80
N GLU A 120 -6.00 8.30 -46.77
CA GLU A 120 -6.56 8.05 -48.10
C GLU A 120 -7.57 6.89 -48.07
N LYS A 121 -8.61 6.99 -48.91
CA LYS A 121 -9.63 5.96 -49.05
C LYS A 121 -8.97 4.62 -49.42
N ASN A 122 -9.35 3.55 -48.71
CA ASN A 122 -8.83 2.19 -48.89
C ASN A 122 -7.32 2.03 -48.64
N VAL A 123 -6.65 3.03 -48.07
CA VAL A 123 -5.24 2.92 -47.66
C VAL A 123 -5.19 2.61 -46.16
N SER A 124 -4.32 1.66 -45.80
CA SER A 124 -4.12 1.26 -44.41
C SER A 124 -3.37 2.33 -43.62
N PHE A 125 -3.83 2.58 -42.41
CA PHE A 125 -3.15 3.41 -41.42
C PHE A 125 -3.12 2.71 -40.06
N THR A 126 -2.26 3.18 -39.17
CA THR A 126 -2.08 2.60 -37.83
C THR A 126 -2.70 3.50 -36.77
N LEU A 127 -3.53 2.90 -35.92
CA LEU A 127 -3.94 3.46 -34.64
C LEU A 127 -3.02 2.90 -33.57
N SER A 128 -2.64 3.75 -32.61
CA SER A 128 -1.83 3.32 -31.46
C SER A 128 -2.29 4.02 -30.19
N GLY A 129 -1.98 3.44 -29.05
CA GLY A 129 -2.41 3.98 -27.78
C GLY A 129 -1.72 3.36 -26.59
N THR A 130 -2.04 3.87 -25.42
CA THR A 130 -1.54 3.36 -24.14
C THR A 130 -2.68 3.29 -23.13
N VAL A 131 -2.66 2.24 -22.31
CA VAL A 131 -3.47 2.12 -21.10
C VAL A 131 -2.53 2.25 -19.90
N LYS A 132 -2.84 3.17 -18.99
CA LYS A 132 -2.03 3.42 -17.80
C LYS A 132 -2.86 3.33 -16.52
N ASP A 133 -2.18 2.98 -15.44
CA ASP A 133 -2.73 2.99 -14.10
C ASP A 133 -2.68 4.37 -13.44
N GLN A 134 -3.22 4.47 -12.22
CA GLN A 134 -3.27 5.70 -11.44
C GLN A 134 -1.89 6.30 -11.09
N TYR A 135 -0.81 5.53 -11.29
CA TYR A 135 0.57 5.97 -11.06
C TYR A 135 1.27 6.34 -12.38
N GLY A 136 0.56 6.30 -13.51
CA GLY A 136 1.11 6.57 -14.84
C GLY A 136 1.91 5.41 -15.44
N SER A 137 1.89 4.23 -14.81
CA SER A 137 2.56 3.01 -15.29
C SER A 137 1.71 2.28 -16.32
N GLY A 138 2.34 1.70 -17.34
CA GLY A 138 1.63 0.99 -18.40
C GLY A 138 1.03 -0.33 -17.94
N MET A 139 -0.26 -0.54 -18.19
CA MET A 139 -0.96 -1.77 -17.79
C MET A 139 -0.91 -2.83 -18.87
N ARG A 140 -0.25 -3.97 -18.60
CA ARG A 140 -0.13 -5.12 -19.52
C ARG A 140 -1.38 -5.99 -19.53
N ASN A 141 -1.62 -6.67 -20.66
CA ASN A 141 -2.68 -7.66 -20.86
C ASN A 141 -4.11 -7.09 -20.71
N VAL A 142 -4.28 -5.77 -20.88
CA VAL A 142 -5.59 -5.12 -20.92
C VAL A 142 -6.18 -5.29 -22.32
N SER A 143 -7.45 -5.70 -22.37
CA SER A 143 -8.21 -5.84 -23.61
C SER A 143 -8.81 -4.50 -24.02
N VAL A 144 -8.39 -3.95 -25.16
CA VAL A 144 -8.84 -2.66 -25.69
C VAL A 144 -9.70 -2.92 -26.92
N LYS A 145 -10.99 -2.58 -26.85
CA LYS A 145 -11.91 -2.65 -27.98
C LYS A 145 -11.88 -1.33 -28.74
N LEU A 146 -11.84 -1.42 -30.07
CA LEU A 146 -11.71 -0.27 -30.96
C LEU A 146 -12.96 -0.12 -31.84
N TYR A 147 -13.41 1.12 -31.98
CA TYR A 147 -14.63 1.50 -32.67
C TYR A 147 -14.38 2.62 -33.69
N ASP A 148 -15.18 2.62 -34.75
CA ASP A 148 -15.21 3.65 -35.78
C ASP A 148 -16.66 4.07 -36.00
N ASN A 149 -17.00 5.32 -35.67
CA ASN A 149 -18.37 5.83 -35.64
C ASN A 149 -19.31 4.88 -34.85
N GLY A 150 -18.83 4.39 -33.71
CA GLY A 150 -19.55 3.44 -32.84
C GLY A 150 -19.60 1.99 -33.34
N SER A 151 -19.09 1.69 -34.54
CA SER A 151 -19.00 0.32 -35.06
C SER A 151 -17.72 -0.37 -34.60
N TYR A 152 -17.86 -1.48 -33.87
CA TYR A 152 -16.72 -2.29 -33.43
C TYR A 152 -15.93 -2.83 -34.64
N PHE A 153 -14.61 -2.79 -34.56
CA PHE A 153 -13.78 -3.34 -35.62
C PHE A 153 -12.58 -4.18 -35.18
N GLY A 154 -12.24 -4.17 -33.90
CA GLY A 154 -11.10 -4.94 -33.43
C GLY A 154 -10.90 -4.85 -31.94
N THR A 155 -10.17 -5.82 -31.42
CA THR A 155 -9.67 -5.83 -30.05
C THR A 155 -8.17 -6.03 -30.10
N GLU A 156 -7.44 -5.24 -29.33
CA GLU A 156 -6.01 -5.40 -29.10
C GLU A 156 -5.72 -5.63 -27.63
N THR A 157 -4.59 -6.29 -27.34
CA THR A 157 -4.13 -6.52 -25.97
C THR A 157 -2.88 -5.71 -25.73
N THR A 158 -2.83 -4.99 -24.61
CA THR A 158 -1.67 -4.15 -24.28
C THR A 158 -0.42 -4.98 -23.94
N ASN A 159 0.75 -4.49 -24.36
CA ASN A 159 2.04 -5.10 -24.07
C ASN A 159 2.58 -4.68 -22.67
N SER A 160 3.85 -5.01 -22.36
CA SER A 160 4.48 -4.75 -21.05
C SER A 160 4.60 -3.28 -20.65
N VAL A 161 4.44 -2.35 -21.60
CA VAL A 161 4.44 -0.90 -21.33
C VAL A 161 3.05 -0.29 -21.49
N GLY A 162 2.01 -1.12 -21.52
CA GLY A 162 0.62 -0.69 -21.68
C GLY A 162 0.26 -0.25 -23.10
N ALA A 163 1.13 -0.46 -24.09
CA ALA A 163 0.89 0.00 -25.46
C ALA A 163 0.10 -1.03 -26.28
N TYR A 164 -0.76 -0.52 -27.17
CA TYR A 164 -1.50 -1.30 -28.17
C TYR A 164 -1.41 -0.62 -29.55
N SER A 165 -1.59 -1.40 -30.61
CA SER A 165 -1.53 -0.90 -31.99
C SER A 165 -2.40 -1.74 -32.91
N LYS A 166 -3.17 -1.11 -33.81
CA LYS A 166 -4.01 -1.78 -34.80
C LYS A 166 -3.96 -1.07 -36.14
N THR A 167 -3.80 -1.83 -37.21
CA THR A 167 -3.94 -1.33 -38.58
C THR A 167 -5.40 -1.40 -39.02
N ARG A 168 -5.88 -0.33 -39.67
CA ARG A 168 -7.23 -0.21 -40.24
C ARG A 168 -7.14 0.48 -41.61
N SER A 169 -8.09 0.19 -42.49
CA SER A 169 -8.38 0.98 -43.68
C SER A 169 -9.86 1.40 -43.67
N ILE A 170 -10.16 2.56 -44.22
CA ILE A 170 -11.51 3.11 -44.27
C ILE A 170 -11.95 3.21 -45.73
N GLY A 171 -13.09 2.60 -46.05
CA GLY A 171 -13.60 2.51 -47.43
C GLY A 171 -14.56 3.62 -47.84
N ILE A 172 -14.87 4.56 -46.94
CA ILE A 172 -15.76 5.69 -47.19
C ILE A 172 -15.02 7.01 -46.93
N VAL A 173 -15.39 8.07 -47.64
CA VAL A 173 -14.80 9.40 -47.43
C VAL A 173 -15.68 10.17 -46.45
N GLY A 174 -15.08 10.82 -45.47
CA GLY A 174 -15.80 11.61 -44.47
C GLY A 174 -15.01 11.79 -43.18
N ILE A 175 -15.68 12.34 -42.16
CA ILE A 175 -15.15 12.39 -40.79
C ILE A 175 -15.48 11.07 -40.10
N HIS A 176 -14.49 10.54 -39.37
CA HIS A 176 -14.60 9.32 -38.59
C HIS A 176 -14.21 9.61 -37.15
N GLU A 177 -15.08 9.23 -36.21
CA GLU A 177 -14.81 9.24 -34.78
C GLU A 177 -14.23 7.89 -34.37
N LEU A 178 -13.01 7.91 -33.82
CA LEU A 178 -12.29 6.73 -33.37
C LEU A 178 -12.23 6.72 -31.86
N ALA A 179 -12.67 5.62 -31.25
CA ALA A 179 -12.75 5.41 -29.81
C ALA A 179 -12.24 4.02 -29.41
#